data_AF-A0A3M1P0H3-F1
#
_entry.id   AF-A0A3M1P0H3-F1
#
_cell.length_a   1.000
_cell.length_b   1.000
_cell.length_c   1.000
_cell.angle_alpha   90.00
_cell.angle_beta   90.00
_cell.angle_gamma   90.00
#
_symmetry.space_group_name_H-M   'P 1'
#
loop_
_entity.id
_entity.type
_entity.pdbx_description
1 polymer ?
#
loop_
_entity_poly.entity_id
_entity_poly.type
_entity_poly.pdbx_seq_one_letter_code
_entity_poly.pdbx_strand_id
1 'polypeptide(L)'
;MPDRPDQMHRLLQRQLRKHLGEDVEITPPWRSLLRAINETYEQFDADRKLLQRSMDISSEELMAANDRLSQELEKQAVVLNKLKESIRALKPGEPDRDLSDEDVLSLADILKEQIALRNRVEALLREREEGLRLILESARDYAIYTLDPYGYITSWNAGASRIKGFSTEEVLGQHFSCFYTEQDVALGVPQQLFDEAVHAGRAETQGWRRRKDGSLFWADVTLT
;
A
#
# COMPACT_ATOMS: atom_id res chain seq x y z
N MET A 1 33.51 -36.39 33.39
CA MET A 1 33.39 -37.72 34.01
C MET A 1 34.60 -38.53 33.53
N PRO A 2 35.60 -38.75 34.39
CA PRO A 2 36.91 -39.29 34.01
C PRO A 2 36.92 -40.83 34.03
N ASP A 3 37.80 -41.39 33.20
CA ASP A 3 38.43 -42.72 33.26
C ASP A 3 37.56 -43.98 33.47
N ARG A 4 37.36 -44.73 32.39
CA ARG A 4 37.25 -46.20 32.43
C ARG A 4 38.30 -46.80 31.48
N PRO A 5 39.57 -46.95 31.89
CA PRO A 5 40.64 -47.36 30.98
C PRO A 5 40.68 -48.86 30.65
N ASP A 6 39.63 -49.64 30.95
CA ASP A 6 39.63 -51.10 30.77
C ASP A 6 38.37 -51.67 30.07
N GLN A 7 37.47 -50.84 29.54
CA GLN A 7 36.33 -51.34 28.74
C GLN A 7 36.70 -51.43 27.26
N MET A 8 37.20 -52.59 26.87
CA MET A 8 37.47 -52.93 25.47
C MET A 8 36.20 -52.88 24.60
N HIS A 9 36.31 -52.37 23.39
CA HIS A 9 35.21 -52.15 22.45
C HIS A 9 34.45 -53.46 22.19
N ARG A 10 33.12 -53.41 22.14
CA ARG A 10 32.26 -54.62 22.07
C ARG A 10 32.59 -55.52 20.89
N LEU A 11 32.92 -54.93 19.73
CA LEU A 11 33.34 -55.72 18.56
C LEU A 11 34.70 -56.38 18.80
N LEU A 12 35.65 -55.65 19.37
CA LEU A 12 36.98 -56.18 19.69
C LEU A 12 36.88 -57.32 20.73
N GLN A 13 36.10 -57.14 21.80
CA GLN A 13 35.80 -58.19 22.78
C GLN A 13 35.16 -59.43 22.14
N ARG A 14 34.19 -59.23 21.23
CA ARG A 14 33.53 -60.32 20.50
C ARG A 14 34.51 -61.07 19.60
N GLN A 15 35.43 -60.38 18.94
CA GLN A 15 36.43 -61.02 18.09
C GLN A 15 37.46 -61.80 18.91
N LEU A 16 37.92 -61.25 20.03
CA LEU A 16 38.84 -61.93 20.94
C LEU A 16 38.21 -63.21 21.49
N ARG A 17 36.97 -63.16 22.00
CA ARG A 17 36.28 -64.34 22.53
C ARG A 17 36.05 -65.41 21.46
N LYS A 18 35.75 -65.02 20.23
CA LYS A 18 35.47 -65.94 19.11
C LYS A 18 36.72 -66.68 18.61
N HIS A 19 37.87 -66.02 18.61
CA HIS A 19 39.08 -66.53 17.96
C HIS A 19 40.15 -67.01 18.95
N LEU A 20 40.11 -66.57 20.21
CA LEU A 20 41.14 -66.88 21.21
C LEU A 20 40.60 -67.66 22.43
N GLY A 21 39.28 -67.71 22.66
CA GLY A 21 38.67 -68.38 23.83
C GLY A 21 38.56 -67.47 25.06
N GLU A 22 37.99 -67.97 26.17
CA GLU A 22 37.73 -67.16 27.38
C GLU A 22 38.94 -67.02 28.33
N ASP A 23 39.92 -67.93 28.27
CA ASP A 23 41.04 -68.03 29.24
C ASP A 23 42.40 -67.65 28.65
N VAL A 24 42.51 -66.49 27.98
CA VAL A 24 43.78 -66.05 27.37
C VAL A 24 44.53 -65.04 28.25
N GLU A 25 45.73 -65.42 28.71
CA GLU A 25 46.64 -64.50 29.41
C GLU A 25 47.27 -63.48 28.45
N ILE A 26 46.82 -62.23 28.56
CA ILE A 26 47.33 -61.13 27.73
C ILE A 26 48.69 -60.66 28.27
N THR A 27 49.76 -61.09 27.61
CA THR A 27 51.14 -60.67 27.90
C THR A 27 51.37 -59.18 27.56
N PRO A 28 52.37 -58.51 28.18
CA PRO A 28 52.55 -57.06 28.07
C PRO A 28 52.64 -56.48 26.64
N PRO A 29 53.31 -57.13 25.66
CA PRO A 29 53.37 -56.63 24.27
C PRO A 29 51.99 -56.58 23.59
N TRP A 30 51.12 -57.57 23.87
CA TRP A 30 49.78 -57.66 23.29
C TRP A 30 48.83 -56.63 23.87
N ARG A 31 49.03 -56.17 25.12
CA ARG A 31 48.20 -55.11 25.71
C ARG A 31 48.32 -53.78 24.97
N SER A 32 49.53 -53.42 24.53
CA SER A 32 49.77 -52.19 23.78
C SER A 32 49.05 -52.22 22.42
N LEU A 33 49.15 -53.36 21.72
CA LEU A 33 48.47 -53.56 20.43
C LEU A 33 46.94 -53.53 20.59
N LEU A 34 46.39 -54.23 21.59
CA LEU A 34 44.95 -54.25 21.83
C LEU A 34 44.41 -52.86 22.21
N ARG A 35 45.18 -52.06 22.95
CA ARG A 35 44.82 -50.67 23.26
C ARG A 35 44.78 -49.81 21.99
N ALA A 36 45.80 -49.88 21.14
CA ALA A 36 45.84 -49.14 19.88
C ALA A 36 44.68 -49.54 18.94
N ILE A 37 44.36 -50.84 18.87
CA ILE A 37 43.21 -51.34 18.10
C ILE A 37 41.90 -50.83 18.72
N ASN A 38 41.78 -50.83 20.05
CA ASN A 38 40.62 -50.31 20.75
C ASN A 38 40.38 -48.82 20.46
N GLU A 39 41.42 -48.00 20.58
CA GLU A 39 41.39 -46.57 20.26
C GLU A 39 40.97 -46.32 18.81
N THR A 40 41.45 -47.15 17.87
CA THR A 40 41.06 -47.07 16.46
C THR A 40 39.58 -47.37 16.25
N TYR A 41 39.01 -48.36 16.95
CA TYR A 41 37.58 -48.67 16.89
C TYR A 41 36.73 -47.53 17.49
N GLU A 42 37.15 -46.96 18.61
CA GLU A 42 36.47 -45.84 19.24
C GLU A 42 36.48 -44.59 18.35
N GLN A 43 37.62 -44.31 17.71
CA GLN A 43 37.74 -43.23 16.74
C GLN A 43 36.85 -43.45 15.53
N PHE A 44 36.83 -44.65 14.97
CA PHE A 44 35.95 -44.99 13.84
C PHE A 44 34.46 -44.82 14.19
N ASP A 45 34.04 -45.26 15.38
CA ASP A 45 32.66 -45.09 15.84
C ASP A 45 32.30 -43.62 16.08
N ALA A 46 33.25 -42.82 16.58
CA ALA A 46 33.09 -41.37 16.74
C ALA A 46 32.95 -40.67 15.38
N ASP A 47 33.83 -40.96 14.43
CA ASP A 47 33.80 -40.40 13.07
C ASP A 47 32.51 -40.77 12.35
N ARG A 48 32.07 -42.03 12.46
CA ARG A 48 30.80 -42.49 11.88
C ARG A 48 29.60 -41.74 12.46
N LYS A 49 29.58 -41.49 13.79
CA LYS A 49 28.51 -40.72 14.43
C LYS A 49 28.50 -39.26 13.98
N LEU A 50 29.67 -38.66 13.81
CA LEU A 50 29.80 -37.30 13.30
C LEU A 50 29.32 -37.20 11.85
N LEU A 51 29.73 -38.13 10.98
CA LEU A 51 29.25 -38.22 9.60
C LEU A 51 27.73 -38.38 9.53
N GLN A 52 27.16 -39.28 10.33
CA GLN A 52 25.70 -39.48 10.38
C GLN A 52 24.98 -38.19 10.78
N ARG A 53 25.42 -37.53 11.86
CA ARG A 53 24.83 -36.25 12.30
C ARG A 53 24.99 -35.14 11.26
N SER A 54 26.15 -35.07 10.60
CA SER A 54 26.40 -34.10 9.54
C SER A 54 25.48 -34.34 8.34
N MET A 55 25.24 -35.60 7.97
CA MET A 55 24.29 -35.95 6.92
C MET A 55 22.85 -35.62 7.31
N ASP A 56 22.45 -35.92 8.55
CA ASP A 56 21.11 -35.64 9.04
C ASP A 56 20.83 -34.12 9.04
N ILE A 57 21.77 -33.32 9.56
CA ILE A 57 21.67 -31.85 9.54
C ILE A 57 21.61 -31.32 8.10
N SER A 58 22.49 -31.80 7.21
CA SER A 58 22.50 -31.36 5.82
C SER A 58 21.21 -31.75 5.09
N SER A 59 20.63 -32.92 5.39
CA SER A 59 19.34 -33.34 4.85
C SER A 59 18.20 -32.45 5.36
N GLU A 60 18.18 -32.11 6.65
CA GLU A 60 17.18 -31.19 7.22
C GLU A 60 17.27 -29.79 6.60
N GLU A 61 18.49 -29.26 6.43
CA GLU A 61 18.71 -27.96 5.78
C GLU A 61 18.24 -27.97 4.32
N LEU A 62 18.53 -29.04 3.58
CA LEU A 62 18.07 -29.21 2.20
C LEU A 62 16.54 -29.31 2.11
N MET A 63 15.91 -30.06 3.01
CA MET A 63 14.44 -30.15 3.06
C MET A 63 13.84 -28.78 3.38
N ALA A 64 14.37 -28.07 4.37
CA ALA A 64 13.89 -26.73 4.73
C ALA A 64 14.07 -25.72 3.58
N ALA A 65 15.19 -25.79 2.85
CA ALA A 65 15.41 -24.95 1.67
C ALA A 65 14.41 -25.28 0.54
N ASN A 66 14.15 -26.56 0.29
CA ASN A 66 13.19 -27.00 -0.72
C ASN A 66 11.75 -26.57 -0.37
N ASP A 67 11.37 -26.68 0.90
CA ASP A 67 10.06 -26.21 1.39
C ASP A 67 9.91 -24.70 1.22
N ARG A 68 10.95 -23.91 1.55
CA ARG A 68 10.94 -22.45 1.34
C ARG A 68 10.81 -22.09 -0.14
N LEU A 69 11.56 -22.76 -1.01
CA LEU A 69 11.48 -22.54 -2.46
C LEU A 69 10.08 -22.85 -2.99
N SER A 70 9.48 -23.96 -2.54
CA SER A 70 8.13 -24.35 -2.92
C SER A 70 7.10 -23.31 -2.47
N GLN A 71 7.20 -22.82 -1.23
CA GLN A 71 6.35 -21.74 -0.73
C GLN A 71 6.51 -20.44 -1.53
N GLU A 72 7.73 -20.10 -1.95
CA GLU A 72 7.96 -18.87 -2.73
C GLU A 72 7.40 -18.99 -4.16
N LEU A 73 7.53 -20.16 -4.79
CA LEU A 73 6.91 -20.45 -6.08
C LEU A 73 5.37 -20.35 -5.99
N GLU A 74 4.77 -20.87 -4.92
CA GLU A 74 3.33 -20.80 -4.71
C GLU A 74 2.86 -19.34 -4.54
N LYS A 75 3.59 -18.51 -3.79
CA LYS A 75 3.32 -17.07 -3.68
C LYS A 75 3.42 -16.36 -5.04
N GLN A 76 4.47 -16.65 -5.81
CA GLN A 76 4.65 -16.06 -7.13
C GLN A 76 3.51 -16.46 -8.09
N ALA A 77 3.07 -17.71 -8.05
CA ALA A 77 1.93 -18.19 -8.83
C ALA A 77 0.64 -17.41 -8.50
N VAL A 78 0.38 -17.14 -7.21
CA VAL A 78 -0.77 -16.33 -6.78
C VAL A 78 -0.68 -14.89 -7.30
N VAL A 79 0.50 -14.26 -7.22
CA VAL A 79 0.70 -12.90 -7.73
C VAL A 79 0.49 -12.83 -9.24
N LEU A 80 1.07 -13.78 -9.98
CA LEU A 80 0.88 -13.88 -11.42
C LEU A 80 -0.58 -14.07 -11.77
N ASN A 81 -1.30 -14.96 -11.07
CA ASN A 81 -2.72 -15.17 -11.33
C ASN A 81 -3.56 -13.91 -11.07
N LYS A 82 -3.30 -13.19 -9.96
CA LYS A 82 -3.95 -11.89 -9.67
C LYS A 82 -3.66 -10.85 -10.76
N LEU A 83 -2.43 -10.84 -11.29
CA LEU A 83 -2.07 -9.98 -12.41
C LEU A 83 -2.87 -10.38 -13.66
N LYS A 84 -2.88 -11.66 -14.03
CA LYS A 84 -3.64 -12.20 -15.18
C LYS A 84 -5.13 -11.86 -15.06
N GLU A 85 -5.73 -11.98 -13.88
CA GLU A 85 -7.12 -11.60 -13.60
C GLU A 85 -7.36 -10.08 -13.76
N SER A 86 -6.47 -9.25 -13.22
CA SER A 86 -6.56 -7.79 -13.34
C SER A 86 -6.42 -7.34 -14.81
N ILE A 87 -5.59 -8.05 -15.59
CA ILE A 87 -5.42 -7.85 -17.03
C ILE A 87 -6.71 -8.18 -17.78
N ARG A 88 -7.37 -9.31 -17.47
CA ARG A 88 -8.67 -9.69 -18.06
C ARG A 88 -9.76 -8.64 -17.80
N ALA A 89 -9.76 -8.02 -16.61
CA ALA A 89 -10.71 -6.97 -16.27
C ALA A 89 -10.51 -5.67 -17.06
N LEU A 90 -9.28 -5.36 -17.48
CA LEU A 90 -8.94 -4.15 -18.23
C LEU A 90 -9.16 -4.29 -19.75
N LYS A 91 -9.14 -5.51 -20.30
CA LYS A 91 -9.41 -5.79 -21.72
C LYS A 91 -10.49 -6.86 -21.91
N PRO A 92 -11.79 -6.51 -21.79
CA PRO A 92 -12.86 -7.46 -22.01
C PRO A 92 -12.97 -7.81 -23.50
N GLY A 93 -12.60 -9.05 -23.88
CA GLY A 93 -12.83 -9.59 -25.23
C GLY A 93 -11.64 -10.27 -25.92
N GLU A 94 -10.44 -10.24 -25.36
CA GLU A 94 -9.31 -11.03 -25.87
C GLU A 94 -9.43 -12.51 -25.43
N PRO A 95 -9.31 -13.49 -26.35
CA PRO A 95 -9.42 -14.91 -26.03
C PRO A 95 -8.27 -15.37 -25.12
N ASP A 96 -8.58 -16.36 -24.27
CA ASP A 96 -7.71 -16.93 -23.25
C ASP A 96 -6.47 -17.61 -23.87
N ARG A 97 -5.44 -16.81 -24.18
CA ARG A 97 -4.10 -17.30 -24.50
C ARG A 97 -3.27 -17.29 -23.23
N ASP A 98 -2.46 -18.32 -23.06
CA ASP A 98 -1.52 -18.38 -21.96
C ASP A 98 -0.52 -17.23 -22.10
N LEU A 99 -0.68 -16.22 -21.24
CA LEU A 99 0.16 -15.02 -21.21
C LEU A 99 1.61 -15.44 -20.95
N SER A 100 2.47 -15.24 -21.93
CA SER A 100 3.91 -15.49 -21.88
C SER A 100 4.62 -14.43 -21.02
N ASP A 101 5.86 -14.70 -20.58
CA ASP A 101 6.67 -13.73 -19.83
C ASP A 101 6.93 -12.43 -20.62
N GLU A 102 6.90 -12.49 -21.95
CA GLU A 102 6.97 -11.33 -22.86
C GLU A 102 5.69 -10.48 -22.80
N ASP A 103 4.52 -11.12 -22.60
CA ASP A 103 3.26 -10.43 -22.37
C ASP A 103 3.28 -9.70 -21.02
N VAL A 104 3.84 -10.32 -19.97
CA VAL A 104 3.97 -9.68 -18.64
C VAL A 104 4.88 -8.45 -18.69
N LEU A 105 6.00 -8.50 -19.42
CA LEU A 105 6.90 -7.37 -19.57
C LEU A 105 6.26 -6.22 -20.38
N SER A 106 5.62 -6.54 -21.50
CA SER A 106 4.92 -5.53 -22.31
C SER A 106 3.78 -4.86 -21.55
N LEU A 107 3.10 -5.60 -20.66
CA LEU A 107 2.07 -5.08 -19.77
C LEU A 107 2.63 -4.16 -18.68
N ALA A 108 3.80 -4.45 -18.13
CA ALA A 108 4.47 -3.55 -17.19
C ALA A 108 4.79 -2.20 -17.83
N ASP A 109 5.15 -2.19 -19.11
CA ASP A 109 5.41 -0.96 -19.85
C ASP A 109 4.12 -0.20 -20.22
N ILE A 110 3.04 -0.90 -20.61
CA ILE A 110 1.71 -0.29 -20.81
C ILE A 110 1.20 0.35 -19.51
N LEU A 111 1.34 -0.34 -18.37
CA LEU A 111 0.91 0.20 -17.06
C LEU A 111 1.73 1.43 -16.65
N LYS A 112 3.05 1.44 -16.88
CA LYS A 112 3.89 2.63 -16.66
C LYS A 112 3.42 3.79 -17.51
N GLU A 113 3.15 3.56 -18.79
CA GLU A 113 2.68 4.59 -19.71
C GLU A 113 1.30 5.14 -19.27
N GLN A 114 0.41 4.26 -18.82
CA GLN A 114 -0.93 4.66 -18.36
C GLN A 114 -0.89 5.44 -17.05
N ILE A 115 -0.02 5.06 -16.10
CA ILE A 115 0.21 5.84 -14.87
C ILE A 115 0.82 7.21 -15.22
N ALA A 116 1.78 7.26 -16.14
CA ALA A 116 2.38 8.51 -16.58
C ALA A 116 1.35 9.44 -17.23
N LEU A 117 0.48 8.91 -18.08
CA LEU A 117 -0.60 9.68 -18.71
C LEU A 117 -1.57 10.23 -17.67
N ARG A 118 -2.01 9.38 -16.73
CA ARG A 118 -2.92 9.80 -15.65
C ARG A 118 -2.32 10.91 -14.79
N ASN A 119 -1.08 10.74 -14.35
CA ASN A 119 -0.39 11.75 -13.56
C ASN A 119 -0.27 13.09 -14.31
N ARG A 120 -0.08 13.03 -15.64
CA ARG A 120 -0.02 14.23 -16.48
C ARG A 120 -1.37 14.94 -16.60
N VAL A 121 -2.47 14.18 -16.73
CA VAL A 121 -3.83 14.73 -16.72
C VAL A 121 -4.14 15.37 -15.35
N GLU A 122 -3.83 14.68 -14.26
CA GLU A 122 -4.03 15.21 -12.91
C GLU A 122 -3.21 16.49 -12.68
N ALA A 123 -1.97 16.55 -13.17
CA ALA A 123 -1.15 17.76 -13.09
C ALA A 123 -1.75 18.93 -13.90
N LEU A 124 -2.22 18.67 -15.13
CA LEU A 124 -2.88 19.69 -15.96
C LEU A 124 -4.18 20.20 -15.34
N LEU A 125 -4.96 19.32 -14.69
CA LEU A 125 -6.17 19.70 -13.97
C LEU A 125 -5.84 20.59 -12.77
N ARG A 126 -4.83 20.23 -11.97
CA ARG A 126 -4.39 21.07 -10.84
C ARG A 126 -3.90 22.44 -11.30
N GLU A 127 -3.11 22.50 -12.37
CA GLU A 127 -2.64 23.79 -12.93
C GLU A 127 -3.81 24.65 -13.41
N ARG A 128 -4.82 24.04 -14.04
CA ARG A 128 -6.06 24.73 -14.45
C ARG A 128 -6.86 25.24 -13.25
N GLU A 129 -7.05 24.41 -12.23
CA GLU A 129 -7.79 24.77 -11.01
C GLU A 129 -7.09 25.91 -10.25
N GLU A 130 -5.76 25.82 -10.09
CA GLU A 130 -4.95 26.87 -9.46
C GLU A 130 -5.00 28.18 -10.26
N GLY A 131 -4.88 28.10 -11.59
CA GLY A 131 -5.01 29.26 -12.47
C GLY A 131 -6.39 29.93 -12.36
N LEU A 132 -7.47 29.15 -12.38
CA LEU A 132 -8.84 29.66 -12.20
C LEU A 132 -9.02 30.29 -10.82
N ARG A 133 -8.50 29.65 -9.76
CA ARG A 133 -8.52 30.20 -8.41
C ARG A 133 -7.81 31.55 -8.33
N LEU A 134 -6.62 31.67 -8.91
CA LEU A 134 -5.87 32.93 -8.93
C LEU A 134 -6.61 34.02 -9.70
N ILE A 135 -7.25 33.68 -10.83
CA ILE A 135 -8.08 34.63 -11.59
C ILE A 135 -9.25 35.12 -10.73
N LEU A 136 -9.98 34.22 -10.08
CA LEU A 136 -11.10 34.56 -9.19
C LEU A 136 -10.67 35.38 -7.97
N GLU A 137 -9.51 35.08 -7.39
CA GLU A 137 -8.92 35.86 -6.28
C GLU A 137 -8.43 37.24 -6.75
N SER A 138 -7.96 37.36 -7.99
CA SER A 138 -7.52 38.62 -8.58
C SER A 138 -8.67 39.56 -8.97
N ALA A 139 -9.88 39.03 -9.17
CA ALA A 139 -11.09 39.79 -9.48
C ALA A 139 -11.60 40.58 -8.26
N ARG A 140 -10.84 41.60 -7.85
CA ARG A 140 -11.08 42.41 -6.64
C ARG A 140 -12.32 43.29 -6.73
N ASP A 141 -12.76 43.61 -7.94
CA ASP A 141 -13.91 44.49 -8.20
C ASP A 141 -15.24 43.71 -8.29
N TYR A 142 -15.20 42.38 -8.19
CA TYR A 142 -16.36 41.50 -8.27
C TYR A 142 -16.49 40.61 -7.04
N ALA A 143 -17.71 40.52 -6.50
CA ALA A 143 -18.04 39.56 -5.46
C ALA A 143 -18.49 38.25 -6.11
N ILE A 144 -17.61 37.25 -6.09
CA ILE A 144 -17.87 35.93 -6.69
C ILE A 144 -17.90 34.89 -5.58
N TYR A 145 -19.00 34.16 -5.52
CA TYR A 145 -19.23 33.09 -4.56
C TYR A 145 -20.19 32.06 -5.16
N THR A 146 -20.05 30.82 -4.73
CA THR A 146 -20.93 29.71 -5.14
C THR A 146 -21.88 29.36 -4.02
N LEU A 147 -23.04 28.81 -4.39
CA LEU A 147 -24.05 28.32 -3.48
C LEU A 147 -24.22 26.81 -3.64
N ASP A 148 -24.68 26.12 -2.60
CA ASP A 148 -25.19 24.76 -2.71
C ASP A 148 -26.65 24.77 -3.25
N PRO A 149 -27.25 23.58 -3.51
CA PRO A 149 -28.63 23.49 -3.99
C PRO A 149 -29.71 24.04 -3.04
N TYR A 150 -29.35 24.44 -1.82
CA TYR A 150 -30.24 25.01 -0.82
C TYR A 150 -29.94 26.50 -0.54
N GLY A 151 -29.04 27.13 -1.30
CA GLY A 151 -28.70 28.54 -1.16
C GLY A 151 -27.64 28.87 -0.10
N TYR A 152 -26.93 27.86 0.43
CA TYR A 152 -25.82 28.09 1.37
C TYR A 152 -24.50 28.33 0.66
N ILE A 153 -23.72 29.29 1.15
CA ILE A 153 -22.48 29.72 0.50
C ILE A 153 -21.40 28.64 0.67
N THR A 154 -20.82 28.20 -0.46
CA THR A 154 -19.81 27.13 -0.54
C THR A 154 -18.42 27.63 -0.94
N SER A 155 -18.31 28.79 -1.57
CA SER A 155 -17.02 29.43 -1.86
C SER A 155 -17.12 30.94 -1.70
N TRP A 156 -15.97 31.61 -1.54
CA TRP A 156 -15.92 33.04 -1.31
C TRP A 156 -14.59 33.63 -1.80
N ASN A 157 -14.62 34.51 -2.80
CA ASN A 157 -13.41 35.14 -3.32
C ASN A 157 -13.00 36.41 -2.53
N ALA A 158 -11.78 36.89 -2.75
CA ALA A 158 -11.25 38.08 -2.08
C ALA A 158 -12.03 39.37 -2.39
N GLY A 159 -12.61 39.48 -3.60
CA GLY A 159 -13.48 40.58 -3.98
C GLY A 159 -14.79 40.59 -3.17
N ALA A 160 -15.38 39.42 -2.92
CA ALA A 160 -16.57 39.29 -2.09
C ALA A 160 -16.30 39.73 -0.65
N SER A 161 -15.16 39.36 -0.05
CA SER A 161 -14.77 39.85 1.28
C SER A 161 -14.67 41.37 1.33
N ARG A 162 -14.04 41.98 0.33
CA ARG A 162 -13.85 43.43 0.24
C ARG A 162 -15.17 44.18 0.04
N ILE A 163 -16.03 43.67 -0.84
CA ILE A 163 -17.30 44.32 -1.20
C ILE A 163 -18.35 44.08 -0.11
N LYS A 164 -18.46 42.89 0.46
CA LYS A 164 -19.53 42.58 1.44
C LYS A 164 -19.09 42.84 2.89
N GLY A 165 -17.79 42.86 3.17
CA GLY A 165 -17.24 43.11 4.51
C GLY A 165 -17.24 41.88 5.42
N PHE A 166 -17.53 40.69 4.90
CA PHE A 166 -17.48 39.42 5.61
C PHE A 166 -16.17 38.69 5.33
N SER A 167 -15.62 38.00 6.32
CA SER A 167 -14.54 37.03 6.07
C SER A 167 -15.11 35.72 5.49
N THR A 168 -14.26 34.93 4.84
CA THR A 168 -14.64 33.61 4.33
C THR A 168 -15.19 32.72 5.44
N GLU A 169 -14.54 32.69 6.61
CA GLU A 169 -14.93 31.86 7.75
C GLU A 169 -16.30 32.22 8.34
N GLU A 170 -16.69 33.49 8.26
CA GLU A 170 -17.98 33.98 8.78
C GLU A 170 -19.15 33.63 7.87
N VAL A 171 -18.89 33.49 6.57
CA VAL A 171 -19.94 33.43 5.55
C VAL A 171 -20.14 32.03 4.97
N LEU A 172 -19.14 31.16 5.05
CA LEU A 172 -19.28 29.77 4.63
C LEU A 172 -20.39 29.07 5.42
N GLY A 173 -21.28 28.38 4.71
CA GLY A 173 -22.46 27.73 5.31
C GLY A 173 -23.58 28.67 5.73
N GLN A 174 -23.45 30.00 5.53
CA GLN A 174 -24.55 30.93 5.71
C GLN A 174 -25.42 30.99 4.45
N HIS A 175 -26.71 31.23 4.63
CA HIS A 175 -27.63 31.41 3.52
C HIS A 175 -27.45 32.80 2.89
N PHE A 176 -27.42 32.89 1.56
CA PHE A 176 -27.12 34.13 0.83
C PHE A 176 -28.14 35.27 1.04
N SER A 177 -29.32 34.96 1.60
CA SER A 177 -30.33 35.96 1.97
C SER A 177 -29.83 36.98 3.00
N CYS A 178 -28.74 36.69 3.74
CA CYS A 178 -28.14 37.63 4.68
C CYS A 178 -27.65 38.95 4.02
N PHE A 179 -27.41 38.93 2.70
CA PHE A 179 -27.00 40.09 1.90
C PHE A 179 -28.16 40.98 1.41
N TYR A 180 -29.40 40.60 1.71
CA TYR A 180 -30.60 41.34 1.35
C TYR A 180 -31.06 42.19 2.54
N THR A 181 -31.94 43.16 2.26
CA THR A 181 -32.62 43.91 3.32
C THR A 181 -33.70 43.05 3.96
N GLU A 182 -34.08 43.33 5.21
CA GLU A 182 -35.16 42.59 5.88
C GLU A 182 -36.49 42.67 5.11
N GLN A 183 -36.74 43.82 4.46
CA GLN A 183 -37.90 44.01 3.60
C GLN A 183 -37.86 43.10 2.36
N ASP A 184 -36.72 43.01 1.68
CA ASP A 184 -36.56 42.14 0.51
C ASP A 184 -36.69 40.66 0.88
N VAL A 185 -36.15 40.27 2.04
CA VAL A 185 -36.29 38.90 2.57
C VAL A 185 -37.76 38.61 2.89
N ALA A 186 -38.47 39.54 3.53
CA ALA A 186 -39.90 39.39 3.82
C ALA A 186 -40.77 39.30 2.55
N LEU A 187 -40.35 39.96 1.47
CA LEU A 187 -40.99 39.88 0.16
C LEU A 187 -40.58 38.66 -0.66
N GLY A 188 -39.65 37.84 -0.17
CA GLY A 188 -39.18 36.62 -0.85
C GLY A 188 -38.31 36.89 -2.08
N VAL A 189 -37.81 38.11 -2.26
CA VAL A 189 -36.92 38.50 -3.38
C VAL A 189 -35.72 37.56 -3.55
N PRO A 190 -34.96 37.17 -2.49
CA PRO A 190 -33.85 36.25 -2.68
C PRO A 190 -34.32 34.88 -3.19
N GLN A 191 -35.43 34.36 -2.67
CA GLN A 191 -35.94 33.05 -3.07
C GLN A 191 -36.42 33.06 -4.53
N GLN A 192 -37.11 34.12 -4.95
CA GLN A 192 -37.54 34.27 -6.35
C GLN A 192 -36.36 34.27 -7.32
N LEU A 193 -35.28 34.99 -6.99
CA LEU A 193 -34.05 34.99 -7.80
C LEU A 193 -33.42 33.59 -7.88
N PHE A 194 -33.38 32.89 -6.75
CA PHE A 194 -32.82 31.53 -6.68
C PHE A 194 -33.65 30.55 -7.50
N ASP A 195 -34.97 30.56 -7.33
CA ASP A 195 -35.89 29.70 -8.06
C ASP A 195 -35.80 29.97 -9.56
N GLU A 196 -35.76 31.24 -9.98
CA GLU A 196 -35.59 31.61 -11.39
C GLU A 196 -34.27 31.07 -11.97
N ALA A 197 -33.15 31.22 -11.25
CA ALA A 197 -31.86 30.69 -11.69
C ALA A 197 -31.87 29.16 -11.80
N VAL A 198 -32.51 28.46 -10.86
CA VAL A 198 -32.64 26.99 -10.90
C VAL A 198 -33.48 26.53 -12.10
N HIS A 199 -34.55 27.25 -12.45
CA HIS A 199 -35.42 26.86 -13.56
C HIS A 199 -34.87 27.27 -14.94
N ALA A 200 -34.25 28.45 -15.06
CA ALA A 200 -33.79 29.02 -16.32
C ALA A 200 -32.27 28.85 -16.57
N GLY A 201 -31.52 28.38 -15.57
CA GLY A 201 -30.06 28.27 -15.59
C GLY A 201 -29.31 29.60 -15.42
N ARG A 202 -30.03 30.72 -15.28
CA ARG A 202 -29.49 32.06 -15.02
C ARG A 202 -30.61 33.01 -14.59
N ALA A 203 -30.34 33.86 -13.61
CA ALA A 203 -31.20 34.98 -13.24
C ALA A 203 -30.36 36.22 -12.97
N GLU A 204 -30.90 37.39 -13.32
CA GLU A 204 -30.22 38.67 -13.16
C GLU A 204 -31.11 39.64 -12.39
N THR A 205 -30.53 40.37 -11.46
CA THR A 205 -31.26 41.37 -10.69
C THR A 205 -30.36 42.52 -10.29
N GLN A 206 -30.95 43.72 -10.26
CA GLN A 206 -30.31 44.91 -9.73
C GLN A 206 -31.08 45.36 -8.50
N GLY A 207 -30.36 45.69 -7.44
CA GLY A 207 -31.01 46.13 -6.22
C GLY A 207 -30.05 46.51 -5.11
N TRP A 208 -30.62 47.05 -4.04
CA TRP A 208 -29.89 47.31 -2.81
C TRP A 208 -29.46 46.00 -2.16
N ARG A 209 -28.20 45.98 -1.72
CA ARG A 209 -27.61 44.88 -0.95
C ARG A 209 -27.01 45.44 0.33
N ARG A 210 -27.10 44.64 1.38
CA ARG A 210 -26.60 44.97 2.71
C ARG A 210 -25.20 44.40 2.91
N ARG A 211 -24.28 45.23 3.42
CA ARG A 211 -22.95 44.81 3.88
C ARG A 211 -23.00 44.38 5.35
N LYS A 212 -21.91 43.81 5.86
CA LYS A 212 -21.79 43.40 7.27
C LYS A 212 -22.04 44.54 8.26
N ASP A 213 -21.56 45.75 7.94
CA ASP A 213 -21.73 46.95 8.77
C ASP A 213 -23.16 47.53 8.72
N GLY A 214 -24.06 46.92 7.95
CA GLY A 214 -25.43 47.37 7.75
C GLY A 214 -25.60 48.42 6.65
N SER A 215 -24.51 48.94 6.07
CA SER A 215 -24.58 49.89 4.95
C SER A 215 -25.16 49.22 3.70
N LEU A 216 -25.88 50.02 2.92
CA LEU A 216 -26.48 49.58 1.66
C LEU A 216 -25.61 50.01 0.48
N PHE A 217 -25.53 49.14 -0.53
CA PHE A 217 -24.92 49.48 -1.80
C PHE A 217 -25.76 48.92 -2.95
N TRP A 218 -25.76 49.63 -4.07
CA TRP A 218 -26.39 49.16 -5.29
C TRP A 218 -25.51 48.11 -5.96
N ALA A 219 -26.09 46.97 -6.34
CA ALA A 219 -25.37 45.88 -6.98
C ALA A 219 -26.16 45.34 -8.17
N ASP A 220 -25.42 44.99 -9.22
CA ASP A 220 -25.87 44.08 -10.26
C ASP A 220 -25.46 42.67 -9.85
N VAL A 221 -26.42 41.74 -9.81
CA VAL A 221 -26.22 40.36 -9.37
C VAL A 221 -26.70 39.43 -10.46
N THR A 222 -25.79 38.61 -10.96
CA THR A 222 -26.09 37.45 -11.78
C THR A 222 -25.95 36.19 -10.93
N LEU A 223 -26.98 35.35 -10.93
CA LEU A 223 -26.96 34.00 -10.38
C LEU A 223 -27.07 33.00 -11.54
N THR A 224 -26.28 31.94 -11.50
CA THR A 224 -26.21 30.87 -12.52
C THR A 224 -26.19 29.52 -11.86
#